data_AF-A0A937LI96-F1
#
_entry.id   AF-A0A937LI96-F1
#
_cell.length_a   1.000
_cell.length_b   1.000
_cell.length_c   1.000
_cell.angle_alpha   90.00
_cell.angle_beta   90.00
_cell.angle_gamma   90.00
#
_symmetry.space_group_name_H-M   'P 1'
#
loop_
_entity.id
_entity.type
_entity.pdbx_description
1 polymer ?
#
loop_
_entity_poly.entity_id
_entity_poly.type
_entity_poly.pdbx_seq_one_letter_code
_entity_poly.pdbx_strand_id
1 'polypeptide(L)'
;MQNGPLSPILFDTSENMARPTKLIYCTNPDCGIPVDPVVLDCPKCNASLHEAFSELYYEIDVAHDGQTWEQARHEIEEGLNEALLYRYRGLKVIHGYGSSNRKRNIIAREARHLLRKIAESKGYQCRPDRYNPGAHLLNFEAP
;
A
#
# COMPACT_ATOMS: atom_id res chain seq x y z
N MET A 1 -15.68 1.04 59.18
CA MET A 1 -16.40 0.40 58.06
C MET A 1 -16.71 1.47 57.03
N GLN A 2 -16.04 1.43 55.87
CA GLN A 2 -16.45 2.04 54.59
C GLN A 2 -15.33 1.78 53.58
N ASN A 3 -15.47 0.74 52.76
CA ASN A 3 -14.70 0.56 51.53
C ASN A 3 -15.72 0.63 50.38
N GLY A 4 -15.62 1.69 49.56
CA GLY A 4 -16.50 1.91 48.41
C GLY A 4 -16.26 0.89 47.29
N PRO A 5 -17.24 0.67 46.40
CA PRO A 5 -17.10 -0.25 45.30
C PRO A 5 -16.13 0.30 44.25
N LEU A 6 -15.15 -0.51 43.87
CA LEU A 6 -14.27 -0.26 42.73
C LEU A 6 -15.10 -0.31 41.44
N SER A 7 -15.04 0.78 40.67
CA SER A 7 -15.60 0.86 39.32
C SER A 7 -14.91 -0.18 38.40
N PRO A 8 -15.64 -0.89 37.53
CA PRO A 8 -15.01 -1.71 36.51
C PRO A 8 -14.33 -0.79 35.48
N ILE A 9 -13.04 -1.03 35.25
CA ILE A 9 -12.27 -0.41 34.19
C ILE A 9 -12.82 -0.96 32.87
N LEU A 10 -13.54 -0.14 32.12
CA LEU A 10 -13.87 -0.41 30.72
C LEU A 10 -12.57 -0.36 29.91
N PHE A 11 -11.94 -1.52 29.71
CA PHE A 11 -10.95 -1.66 28.65
C PHE A 11 -11.69 -1.67 27.32
N ASP A 12 -11.60 -0.54 26.63
CA ASP A 12 -11.91 -0.36 25.22
C ASP A 12 -11.12 -1.40 24.42
N THR A 13 -11.81 -2.43 23.94
CA THR A 13 -11.29 -3.43 23.00
C THR A 13 -11.89 -3.17 21.64
N SER A 14 -11.73 -1.94 21.14
CA SER A 14 -11.62 -1.73 19.70
C SER A 14 -10.26 -2.28 19.26
N GLU A 15 -10.21 -3.61 19.13
CA GLU A 15 -9.12 -4.31 18.46
C GLU A 15 -8.91 -3.67 17.09
N ASN A 16 -7.80 -2.93 16.97
CA ASN A 16 -7.07 -2.79 15.73
C ASN A 16 -6.85 -4.21 15.18
N MET A 17 -7.79 -4.70 14.37
CA MET A 17 -7.58 -5.83 13.49
C MET A 17 -6.56 -5.36 12.44
N ALA A 18 -5.29 -5.26 12.83
CA ALA A 18 -4.19 -5.21 11.89
C ALA A 18 -4.39 -6.40 10.96
N ARG A 19 -4.63 -6.14 9.67
CA ARG A 19 -4.66 -7.20 8.66
C ARG A 19 -3.40 -8.05 8.87
N PRO A 20 -3.51 -9.40 8.90
CA PRO A 20 -2.34 -10.23 9.13
C PRO A 20 -1.28 -9.86 8.10
N THR A 21 -0.13 -9.37 8.57
CA THR A 21 1.00 -9.01 7.71
C THR A 21 1.35 -10.22 6.88
N LYS A 22 1.31 -10.07 5.55
CA LYS A 22 1.71 -11.11 4.63
C LYS A 22 3.19 -11.40 4.85
N LEU A 23 3.55 -12.67 4.97
CA LEU A 23 4.96 -13.04 5.08
C LEU A 23 5.60 -13.01 3.68
N ILE A 24 6.87 -12.65 3.62
CA ILE A 24 7.71 -12.81 2.43
C ILE A 24 8.57 -14.06 2.59
N TYR A 25 9.04 -14.65 1.49
CA TYR A 25 9.91 -15.81 1.56
C TYR A 25 11.35 -15.42 1.26
N CYS A 26 12.30 -15.97 2.01
CA CYS A 26 13.72 -15.77 1.74
C CYS A 26 14.07 -16.24 0.33
N THR A 27 14.70 -15.37 -0.47
CA THR A 27 15.08 -15.63 -1.87
C THR A 27 16.29 -16.56 -2.02
N ASN A 28 17.03 -16.83 -0.93
CA ASN A 28 18.09 -17.84 -0.93
C ASN A 28 17.48 -19.23 -1.19
N PRO A 29 17.85 -19.92 -2.30
CA PRO A 29 17.29 -21.21 -2.68
C PRO A 29 17.40 -22.30 -1.60
N ASP A 30 18.44 -22.22 -0.76
CA ASP A 30 18.69 -23.21 0.30
C ASP A 30 17.99 -22.87 1.63
N CYS A 31 17.31 -21.72 1.71
CA CYS A 31 16.70 -21.23 2.95
C CYS A 31 15.17 -21.30 2.92
N GLY A 32 14.53 -20.53 2.01
CA GLY A 32 13.09 -20.54 1.75
C GLY A 32 12.15 -20.28 2.94
N ILE A 33 12.65 -19.83 4.11
CA ILE A 33 11.78 -19.61 5.27
C ILE A 33 10.87 -18.39 5.04
N PRO A 34 9.66 -18.40 5.64
CA PRO A 34 8.86 -17.19 5.72
C PRO A 34 9.51 -16.19 6.68
N VAL A 35 9.44 -14.92 6.33
CA VAL A 35 10.06 -13.81 7.04
C VAL A 35 9.10 -12.63 7.07
N ASP A 36 9.16 -11.85 8.15
CA ASP A 36 8.44 -10.58 8.25
C ASP A 36 9.02 -9.57 7.24
N PRO A 37 8.21 -8.87 6.44
CA PRO A 37 8.68 -7.85 5.50
C PRO A 37 9.46 -6.70 6.16
N VAL A 38 9.31 -6.45 7.47
CA VAL A 38 10.03 -5.37 8.16
C VAL A 38 11.53 -5.63 8.30
N VAL A 39 11.98 -6.88 8.29
CA VAL A 39 13.41 -7.19 8.47
C VAL A 39 14.19 -7.08 7.16
N LEU A 40 15.41 -6.56 7.22
CA LEU A 40 16.26 -6.33 6.04
C LEU A 40 17.00 -7.60 5.61
N ASP A 41 17.36 -8.44 6.57
CA ASP A 41 18.12 -9.67 6.35
C ASP A 41 17.36 -10.89 6.88
N CYS A 42 17.51 -12.02 6.21
CA CYS A 42 16.93 -13.27 6.67
C CYS A 42 17.58 -13.71 7.99
N PRO A 43 16.80 -13.97 9.07
CA PRO A 43 17.37 -14.31 10.37
C PRO A 43 18.04 -15.70 10.41
N LYS A 44 17.81 -16.55 9.39
CA LYS A 44 18.37 -17.90 9.32
C LYS A 44 19.68 -17.97 8.54
N CYS A 45 19.79 -17.25 7.44
CA CYS A 45 20.93 -17.37 6.51
C CYS A 45 21.61 -16.04 6.19
N ASN A 46 21.13 -14.93 6.77
CA ASN A 46 21.66 -13.58 6.57
C ASN A 46 21.66 -13.09 5.11
N ALA A 47 20.85 -13.72 4.25
CA ALA A 47 20.63 -13.24 2.89
C ALA A 47 19.81 -11.94 2.92
N SER A 48 20.19 -10.96 2.09
CA SER A 48 19.45 -9.72 1.90
C SER A 48 18.05 -10.00 1.37
N LEU A 49 17.05 -9.35 1.96
CA LEU A 49 15.65 -9.39 1.53
C LEU A 49 15.24 -8.09 0.81
N HIS A 50 16.20 -7.25 0.45
CA HIS A 50 15.94 -5.94 -0.17
C HIS A 50 15.29 -6.07 -1.56
N GLU A 51 15.49 -7.20 -2.24
CA GLU A 51 15.11 -7.38 -3.65
C GLU A 51 13.84 -8.22 -3.86
N ALA A 52 13.15 -8.66 -2.79
CA ALA A 52 12.08 -9.65 -2.91
C ALA A 52 10.95 -9.26 -3.90
N PHE A 53 10.65 -7.95 -4.02
CA PHE A 53 9.64 -7.41 -4.95
C PHE A 53 10.13 -6.18 -5.73
N SER A 54 11.44 -5.89 -5.74
CA SER A 54 12.00 -4.65 -6.30
C SER A 54 11.78 -4.50 -7.82
N GLU A 55 11.44 -5.58 -8.52
CA GLU A 55 11.12 -5.56 -9.96
C GLU A 55 9.63 -5.34 -10.26
N LEU A 56 8.76 -5.52 -9.25
CA LEU A 56 7.30 -5.52 -9.39
C LEU A 56 6.68 -4.22 -8.88
N TYR A 57 5.51 -3.88 -9.42
CA TYR A 57 4.65 -2.84 -8.86
C TYR A 57 3.58 -3.48 -7.97
N TYR A 58 3.31 -2.87 -6.81
CA TYR A 58 2.09 -3.18 -6.08
C TYR A 58 0.92 -2.58 -6.85
N GLU A 59 -0.02 -3.40 -7.29
CA GLU A 59 -1.14 -2.95 -8.13
C GLU A 59 -2.41 -2.84 -7.30
N ILE A 60 -3.08 -1.69 -7.40
CA ILE A 60 -4.41 -1.45 -6.84
C ILE A 60 -5.36 -0.97 -7.93
N ASP A 61 -6.61 -1.40 -7.85
CA ASP A 61 -7.69 -0.97 -8.74
C ASP A 61 -8.78 -0.26 -7.93
N VAL A 62 -8.83 1.07 -8.11
CA VAL A 62 -9.80 1.95 -7.44
C VAL A 62 -10.89 2.42 -8.40
N ALA A 63 -10.94 1.86 -9.62
CA ALA A 63 -11.92 2.18 -10.64
C ALA A 63 -13.19 1.32 -10.54
N HIS A 64 -13.19 0.32 -9.65
CA HIS A 64 -14.24 -0.69 -9.52
C HIS A 64 -15.22 -0.35 -8.38
N ASP A 65 -16.36 -1.04 -8.33
CA ASP A 65 -17.33 -1.04 -7.21
C ASP A 65 -18.07 0.25 -6.81
N GLY A 66 -18.08 1.28 -7.65
CA GLY A 66 -18.93 2.46 -7.38
C GLY A 66 -18.56 3.20 -6.09
N GLN A 67 -17.34 2.98 -5.61
CA GLN A 67 -16.76 3.61 -4.44
C GLN A 67 -16.71 5.14 -4.55
N THR A 68 -16.67 5.81 -3.41
CA THR A 68 -16.44 7.26 -3.35
C THR A 68 -14.97 7.59 -3.56
N TRP A 69 -14.67 8.86 -3.79
CA TRP A 69 -13.28 9.32 -3.84
C TRP A 69 -12.57 9.08 -2.50
N GLU A 70 -13.24 9.27 -1.38
CA GLU A 70 -12.66 9.08 -0.05
C GLU A 70 -12.22 7.63 0.19
N GLN A 71 -13.02 6.66 -0.27
CA GLN A 71 -12.67 5.24 -0.23
C GLN A 71 -11.48 4.94 -1.13
N ALA A 72 -11.51 5.42 -2.39
CA ALA A 72 -10.40 5.29 -3.32
C ALA A 72 -9.09 5.91 -2.79
N ARG A 73 -9.18 7.08 -2.14
CA ARG A 73 -8.02 7.75 -1.52
C ARG A 73 -7.43 6.88 -0.42
N HIS A 74 -8.28 6.34 0.46
CA HIS A 74 -7.82 5.46 1.54
C HIS A 74 -7.11 4.22 1.01
N GLU A 75 -7.66 3.57 -0.02
CA GLU A 75 -7.03 2.41 -0.67
C GLU A 75 -5.69 2.75 -1.34
N ILE A 76 -5.57 3.95 -1.94
CA ILE A 76 -4.29 4.42 -2.49
C ILE A 76 -3.25 4.61 -1.37
N GLU A 77 -3.65 5.18 -0.24
CA GLU A 77 -2.77 5.41 0.90
C GLU A 77 -2.35 4.11 1.57
N GLU A 78 -3.27 3.16 1.76
CA GLU A 78 -2.95 1.80 2.22
C GLU A 78 -2.02 1.10 1.24
N GLY A 79 -2.33 1.13 -0.06
CA GLY A 79 -1.51 0.51 -1.10
C GLY A 79 -0.11 1.11 -1.18
N LEU A 80 0.06 2.40 -0.93
CA LEU A 80 1.38 3.03 -0.83
C LEU A 80 2.18 2.48 0.35
N ASN A 81 1.55 2.35 1.53
CA ASN A 81 2.21 1.82 2.72
C ASN A 81 2.62 0.36 2.51
N GLU A 82 1.75 -0.46 1.92
CA GLU A 82 2.04 -1.84 1.54
C GLU A 82 3.20 -1.89 0.53
N ALA A 83 3.13 -1.13 -0.56
CA ALA A 83 4.18 -1.10 -1.57
C ALA A 83 5.57 -0.78 -0.97
N LEU A 84 5.63 0.15 -0.02
CA LEU A 84 6.86 0.52 0.69
C LEU A 84 7.30 -0.57 1.68
N LEU A 85 6.38 -1.12 2.49
CA LEU A 85 6.68 -2.15 3.47
C LEU A 85 7.27 -3.40 2.82
N TYR A 86 6.70 -3.83 1.70
CA TYR A 86 7.13 -5.01 0.95
C TYR A 86 8.21 -4.71 -0.11
N ARG A 87 8.72 -3.47 -0.16
CA ARG A 87 9.82 -3.05 -1.06
C ARG A 87 9.54 -3.33 -2.53
N TYR A 88 8.31 -3.06 -2.95
CA TYR A 88 7.99 -3.01 -4.38
C TYR A 88 8.77 -1.88 -5.05
N ARG A 89 8.98 -2.02 -6.37
CA ARG A 89 9.54 -0.95 -7.22
C ARG A 89 8.75 0.37 -7.11
N GLY A 90 7.46 0.24 -6.86
CA GLY A 90 6.52 1.34 -6.86
C GLY A 90 5.08 0.87 -6.70
N LEU A 91 4.18 1.84 -6.79
CA LEU A 91 2.74 1.64 -6.76
C LEU A 91 2.14 1.86 -8.15
N LYS A 92 1.32 0.94 -8.63
CA LYS A 92 0.47 1.10 -9.81
C LYS A 92 -0.97 1.28 -9.36
N VAL A 93 -1.58 2.40 -9.75
CA VAL A 93 -2.98 2.71 -9.42
C VAL A 93 -3.80 2.72 -10.69
N ILE A 94 -4.75 1.81 -10.81
CA ILE A 94 -5.75 1.78 -11.85
C ILE A 94 -6.94 2.61 -11.37
N HIS A 95 -7.13 3.79 -11.95
CA HIS A 95 -8.20 4.75 -11.61
C HIS A 95 -9.26 4.88 -12.71
N GLY A 96 -9.06 4.16 -13.82
CA GLY A 96 -9.99 4.07 -14.93
C GLY A 96 -9.84 5.19 -15.96
N TYR A 97 -10.50 5.04 -17.11
CA TYR A 97 -10.36 5.97 -18.25
C TYR A 97 -10.99 7.36 -18.02
N GLY A 98 -11.81 7.53 -16.96
CA GLY A 98 -12.58 8.75 -16.74
C GLY A 98 -13.74 8.88 -17.73
N SER A 99 -14.83 8.14 -17.52
CA SER A 99 -16.03 8.23 -18.36
C SER A 99 -16.80 9.54 -18.17
N SER A 100 -17.76 9.83 -19.06
CA SER A 100 -18.75 10.91 -18.92
C SER A 100 -19.64 10.82 -17.66
N ASN A 101 -19.64 9.66 -16.97
CA ASN A 101 -20.22 9.54 -15.64
C ASN A 101 -19.39 10.34 -14.62
N ARG A 102 -20.00 11.35 -14.00
CA ARG A 102 -19.35 12.29 -13.07
C ARG A 102 -18.54 11.59 -11.97
N LYS A 103 -19.04 10.49 -11.39
CA LYS A 103 -18.37 9.81 -10.26
C LYS A 103 -17.02 9.20 -10.69
N ARG A 104 -17.01 8.45 -11.79
CA ARG A 104 -15.77 7.84 -12.33
C ARG A 104 -14.78 8.90 -12.82
N ASN A 105 -15.28 10.03 -13.32
CA ASN A 105 -14.44 11.17 -13.70
C ASN A 105 -13.73 11.78 -12.49
N ILE A 106 -14.43 11.90 -11.35
CA ILE A 106 -13.86 12.42 -10.10
C ILE A 106 -12.71 11.52 -9.64
N ILE A 107 -12.92 10.20 -9.49
CA ILE A 107 -11.85 9.28 -9.03
C ILE A 107 -10.62 9.39 -9.93
N ALA A 108 -10.79 9.29 -11.25
CA ALA A 108 -9.67 9.37 -12.18
C ALA A 108 -8.89 10.69 -12.05
N ARG A 109 -9.60 11.83 -11.91
CA ARG A 109 -8.97 13.15 -11.77
C ARG A 109 -8.23 13.28 -10.44
N GLU A 110 -8.91 12.96 -9.34
CA GLU A 110 -8.37 13.14 -7.99
C GLU A 110 -7.22 12.16 -7.70
N ALA A 111 -7.30 10.92 -8.20
CA ALA A 111 -6.20 9.94 -8.08
C ALA A 111 -4.93 10.45 -8.78
N ARG A 112 -5.04 10.96 -10.01
CA ARG A 112 -3.89 11.56 -10.73
C ARG A 112 -3.33 12.78 -10.00
N HIS A 113 -4.17 13.57 -9.33
CA HIS A 113 -3.72 14.72 -8.55
C HIS A 113 -2.98 14.29 -7.29
N LEU A 114 -3.54 13.33 -6.55
CA LEU A 114 -2.93 12.76 -5.36
C LEU A 114 -1.56 12.14 -5.65
N LEU A 115 -1.46 11.30 -6.68
CA LEU A 115 -0.19 10.64 -7.03
C LEU A 115 0.91 11.63 -7.41
N ARG A 116 0.56 12.71 -8.12
CA ARG A 116 1.52 13.78 -8.43
C ARG A 116 1.98 14.51 -7.17
N LYS A 117 1.06 14.86 -6.27
CA LYS A 117 1.42 15.48 -4.99
C LYS A 117 2.32 14.59 -4.15
N ILE A 118 2.00 13.29 -4.05
CA ILE A 118 2.85 12.32 -3.35
C ILE A 118 4.23 12.31 -3.98
N ALA A 119 4.30 12.20 -5.31
CA ALA A 119 5.56 12.20 -6.04
C ALA A 119 6.42 13.43 -5.76
N GLU A 120 5.83 14.62 -5.87
CA GLU A 120 6.48 15.89 -5.55
C GLU A 120 6.99 15.92 -4.10
N SER A 121 6.16 15.50 -3.15
CA SER A 121 6.50 15.55 -1.72
C SER A 121 7.59 14.55 -1.29
N LYS A 122 7.69 13.41 -1.98
CA LYS A 122 8.59 12.30 -1.63
C LYS A 122 9.81 12.20 -2.55
N GLY A 123 9.87 13.01 -3.61
CA GLY A 123 10.90 12.91 -4.64
C GLY A 123 10.75 11.68 -5.54
N TYR A 124 9.54 11.11 -5.64
CA TYR A 124 9.25 9.98 -6.51
C TYR A 124 8.92 10.43 -7.93
N GLN A 125 8.87 9.49 -8.88
CA GLN A 125 8.40 9.77 -10.23
C GLN A 125 6.95 9.30 -10.41
N CYS A 126 6.04 10.20 -10.77
CA CYS A 126 4.68 9.86 -11.21
C CYS A 126 4.59 9.91 -12.74
N ARG A 127 4.15 8.82 -13.37
CA ARG A 127 3.97 8.74 -14.83
C ARG A 127 2.72 7.92 -15.20
N PRO A 128 2.10 8.18 -16.36
CA PRO A 128 1.07 7.28 -16.88
C PRO A 128 1.64 5.89 -17.20
N ASP A 129 0.82 4.86 -17.05
CA ASP A 129 1.18 3.51 -17.53
C ASP A 129 1.06 3.47 -19.06
N ARG A 130 2.09 2.94 -19.72
CA ARG A 130 2.17 2.81 -21.18
C ARG A 130 1.11 1.86 -21.74
N TYR A 131 0.76 0.82 -20.99
CA TYR A 131 -0.12 -0.26 -21.45
C TYR A 131 -1.55 -0.14 -20.92
N ASN A 132 -1.76 0.70 -19.91
CA ASN A 132 -3.09 0.97 -19.35
C ASN A 132 -3.31 2.49 -19.19
N PRO A 133 -4.01 3.15 -20.13
CA PRO A 133 -4.29 4.58 -20.06
C PRO A 133 -5.12 5.01 -18.84
N GLY A 134 -5.84 4.06 -18.23
CA GLY A 134 -6.58 4.25 -16.97
C GLY A 134 -5.72 4.06 -15.72
N ALA A 135 -4.39 3.97 -15.83
CA ALA A 135 -3.51 3.73 -14.71
C ALA A 135 -2.32 4.69 -14.67
N HIS A 136 -1.79 4.92 -13.48
CA HIS A 136 -0.56 5.68 -13.25
C HIS A 136 0.39 4.88 -12.34
N LEU A 137 1.68 5.09 -12.56
CA LEU A 137 2.78 4.49 -11.84
C LEU A 137 3.45 5.55 -10.97
N LEU A 138 3.67 5.23 -9.71
CA LEU A 138 4.50 5.97 -8.77
C LEU A 138 5.77 5.14 -8.52
N ASN A 139 6.91 5.55 -9.08
CA ASN A 139 8.19 4.86 -8.92
C ASN A 139 8.91 5.39 -7.68
N PHE A 140 9.31 4.51 -6.77
CA PHE A 140 9.99 4.94 -5.53
C PHE A 140 11.46 5.28 -5.73
N GLU A 141 12.07 4.74 -6.78
CA GLU A 141 13.41 5.11 -7.21
C GLU A 141 13.31 6.10 -8.37
N ALA A 142 14.11 7.17 -8.29
CA ALA A 142 14.36 8.05 -9.42
C ALA A 142 15.23 7.30 -10.44
N PRO A 143 15.01 7.50 -11.76
CA PRO A 143 15.80 6.85 -12.81
C PRO A 143 17.28 7.23 -12.79
#